data_AF-U1RHF8-F1
#
_entry.id   AF-U1RHF8-F1
#
_cell.length_a   1.000
_cell.length_b   1.000
_cell.length_c   1.000
_cell.angle_alpha   90.00
_cell.angle_beta   90.00
_cell.angle_gamma   90.00
#
_symmetry.space_group_name_H-M   'P 1'
#
loop_
_entity.id
_entity.type
_entity.pdbx_description
1 polymer ?
#
loop_
_entity_poly.entity_id
_entity_poly.type
_entity_poly.pdbx_seq_one_letter_code
_entity_poly.pdbx_strand_id
1 'polypeptide(L)'
;MAPPVAGSVFILIVLVGLVVLAIGWVILWTFLRHRNAFSLTPVVQSDRERWIGLLRGVSGDDLRELHLDLARIMRSILSERSGRDMSSWTVGDISAHPALTSVARLLGEWEEPSFAPESDADAHASIESAVKEVERW
;
A
#
# COMPACT_ATOMS: atom_id res chain seq x y z
N MET A 1 -49.55 34.11 -20.05
CA MET A 1 -48.77 32.98 -20.62
C MET A 1 -47.77 32.56 -19.56
N ALA A 2 -48.02 31.46 -18.85
CA ALA A 2 -47.09 30.98 -17.81
C ALA A 2 -45.92 30.24 -18.50
N PRO A 3 -44.66 30.52 -18.15
CA PRO A 3 -43.53 29.80 -18.72
C PRO A 3 -43.59 28.31 -18.32
N PRO A 4 -43.03 27.38 -19.13
CA PRO A 4 -43.09 25.96 -18.87
C PRO A 4 -42.25 25.58 -17.64
N VAL A 5 -42.86 25.69 -16.45
CA VAL A 5 -42.30 25.28 -15.15
C VAL A 5 -41.92 23.79 -15.11
N ALA A 6 -42.47 22.98 -16.03
CA ALA A 6 -42.15 21.57 -16.18
C ALA A 6 -40.66 21.30 -16.46
N GLY A 7 -39.99 22.16 -17.24
CA GLY A 7 -38.56 22.01 -17.52
C GLY A 7 -37.69 22.26 -16.28
N SER A 8 -38.02 23.27 -15.48
CA SER A 8 -37.26 23.64 -14.28
C SER A 8 -37.37 22.60 -13.17
N VAL A 9 -38.57 22.00 -12.98
CA VAL A 9 -38.78 20.96 -11.97
C VAL A 9 -38.06 19.66 -12.36
N PHE A 10 -38.10 19.29 -13.64
CA PHE A 10 -37.38 18.12 -14.14
C PHE A 10 -35.86 18.25 -13.96
N ILE A 11 -35.29 19.42 -14.29
CA ILE A 11 -33.86 19.70 -14.09
C ILE A 11 -33.49 19.61 -12.61
N LEU A 12 -34.32 20.12 -11.69
CA LEU A 12 -34.11 20.00 -10.25
C LEU A 12 -34.08 18.54 -9.79
N ILE A 13 -35.03 17.72 -10.25
CA ILE A 13 -35.07 16.29 -9.90
C ILE A 13 -33.81 15.57 -10.39
N VAL A 14 -33.38 15.83 -11.63
CA VAL A 14 -32.14 15.25 -12.18
C VAL A 14 -30.92 15.72 -11.40
N LEU A 15 -30.83 17.01 -11.06
CA LEU A 15 -29.74 17.57 -10.27
C LEU A 15 -29.67 16.91 -8.89
N VAL A 16 -30.80 16.81 -8.17
CA VAL A 16 -30.85 16.14 -6.86
C VAL A 16 -30.49 14.67 -6.99
N GLY A 17 -30.97 13.99 -8.03
CA GLY A 17 -30.62 12.60 -8.31
C GLY A 17 -29.11 12.41 -8.51
N LEU A 18 -28.47 13.28 -9.29
CA LEU A 18 -27.02 13.27 -9.50
C LEU A 18 -26.25 13.55 -8.21
N VAL A 19 -26.71 14.48 -7.38
CA VAL A 19 -26.10 14.79 -6.08
C VAL A 19 -26.19 13.58 -5.15
N VAL A 20 -27.36 12.93 -5.07
CA VAL A 20 -27.54 11.73 -4.25
C VAL A 20 -26.66 10.58 -4.76
N LEU A 21 -26.56 10.40 -6.08
CA LEU A 21 -25.69 9.40 -6.67
C LEU A 21 -24.21 9.67 -6.36
N ALA A 22 -23.77 10.93 -6.48
CA ALA A 22 -22.41 11.34 -6.17
C ALA A 22 -22.08 11.13 -4.68
N ILE A 23 -23.00 11.50 -3.78
CA ILE A 23 -22.86 11.27 -2.34
C ILE A 23 -22.80 9.76 -2.06
N GLY A 24 -23.71 8.98 -2.64
CA GLY A 24 -23.72 7.52 -2.49
C GLY A 24 -22.43 6.88 -2.99
N TRP A 25 -21.89 7.35 -4.12
CA TRP A 25 -20.61 6.91 -4.65
C TRP A 25 -19.44 7.22 -3.73
N VAL A 26 -19.38 8.45 -3.19
CA VAL A 26 -18.32 8.86 -2.24
C VAL A 26 -18.41 8.05 -0.95
N ILE A 27 -19.62 7.84 -0.41
CA ILE A 27 -19.82 7.01 0.78
C ILE A 27 -19.42 5.56 0.50
N LEU A 28 -19.80 5.00 -0.64
CA LEU A 28 -19.41 3.63 -1.02
C LEU A 28 -17.88 3.52 -1.17
N TRP A 29 -17.26 4.45 -1.89
CA TRP A 29 -15.81 4.51 -2.09
C TRP A 29 -15.05 4.59 -0.77
N THR A 30 -15.46 5.51 0.11
CA THR A 30 -14.87 5.65 1.44
C THR A 30 -15.10 4.40 2.28
N PHE A 31 -16.30 3.84 2.30
CA PHE A 31 -16.58 2.62 3.07
C PHE A 31 -15.74 1.43 2.59
N LEU A 32 -15.61 1.23 1.26
CA LEU A 32 -14.73 0.21 0.69
C LEU A 32 -13.27 0.43 1.09
N ARG A 33 -12.80 1.67 1.16
CA ARG A 33 -11.45 2.01 1.65
C ARG A 33 -11.26 1.67 3.14
N HIS A 34 -12.30 1.85 3.97
CA HIS A 34 -12.25 1.59 5.41
C HIS A 34 -12.44 0.11 5.80
N ARG A 35 -13.08 -0.71 4.95
CA ARG A 35 -13.23 -2.16 5.21
C ARG A 35 -11.90 -2.91 5.35
N ASN A 36 -10.83 -2.33 4.82
CA ASN A 36 -9.51 -2.91 4.90
C ASN A 36 -8.75 -2.52 6.17
N ALA A 37 -9.35 -1.85 7.15
CA ALA A 37 -8.70 -1.58 8.44
C ALA A 37 -8.43 -2.90 9.20
N PHE A 38 -7.16 -3.22 9.42
CA PHE A 38 -6.73 -4.27 10.34
C PHE A 38 -5.75 -3.67 11.34
N SER A 39 -5.72 -4.27 12.53
CA SER A 39 -4.71 -3.95 13.52
C SER A 39 -3.46 -4.77 13.24
N LEU A 40 -2.30 -4.11 13.29
CA LEU A 40 -1.03 -4.82 13.27
C LEU A 40 -0.78 -5.40 14.66
N THR A 41 -0.42 -6.67 14.72
CA THR A 41 0.00 -7.30 15.97
C THR A 41 1.26 -6.60 16.50
N PRO A 42 1.37 -6.34 17.82
CA PRO A 42 2.60 -5.81 18.40
C PRO A 42 3.77 -6.76 18.13
N VAL A 43 4.93 -6.21 17.77
CA VAL A 43 6.12 -6.98 17.40
C VAL A 43 6.83 -7.47 18.66
N VAL A 44 7.12 -8.77 18.72
CA VAL A 44 7.96 -9.36 19.77
C VAL A 44 9.43 -9.28 19.34
N GLN A 45 10.34 -9.04 20.29
CA GLN A 45 11.79 -8.90 20.01
C GLN A 45 12.38 -10.10 19.24
N SER A 46 11.95 -11.32 19.56
CA SER A 46 12.40 -12.53 18.86
C SER A 46 12.02 -12.54 17.38
N ASP A 47 10.83 -12.05 17.04
CA ASP A 47 10.36 -11.98 15.66
C ASP A 47 11.15 -10.92 14.89
N ARG A 48 11.42 -9.78 15.55
CA ARG A 48 12.25 -8.71 14.99
C ARG A 48 13.66 -9.19 14.63
N GLU A 49 14.34 -9.86 15.56
CA GLU A 49 15.69 -10.41 15.32
C GLU A 49 15.69 -11.41 14.17
N ARG A 50 14.68 -12.30 14.13
CA ARG A 50 14.50 -13.26 13.03
C ARG A 50 14.30 -12.55 11.69
N TRP A 51 13.44 -11.54 11.62
CA TRP A 51 13.19 -10.78 10.39
C TRP A 51 14.41 -10.00 9.92
N ILE A 52 15.17 -9.39 10.84
CA ILE A 52 16.43 -8.71 10.52
C ILE A 52 17.45 -9.72 9.97
N GLY A 53 17.51 -10.93 10.54
CA GLY A 53 18.34 -12.02 10.03
C GLY A 53 17.97 -12.41 8.59
N LEU A 54 16.68 -12.50 8.27
CA LEU A 54 16.20 -12.78 6.91
C LEU A 54 16.61 -11.68 5.93
N LEU A 55 16.43 -10.42 6.30
CA LEU A 55 16.79 -9.27 5.44
C LEU A 55 18.29 -9.18 5.18
N ARG A 56 19.12 -9.40 6.21
CA ARG A 56 20.58 -9.40 6.07
C ARG A 56 21.12 -10.62 5.33
N GLY A 57 20.34 -11.70 5.27
CA GLY A 57 20.69 -12.94 4.56
C GLY A 57 20.41 -12.88 3.05
N VAL A 58 19.76 -11.83 2.55
CA VAL A 58 19.54 -11.65 1.12
C VAL A 58 20.86 -11.32 0.44
N SER A 59 21.22 -12.13 -0.54
CA SER A 59 22.31 -11.88 -1.47
C SER A 59 21.78 -12.11 -2.89
N GLY A 60 21.81 -11.09 -3.73
CA GLY A 60 21.51 -11.21 -5.15
C GLY A 60 22.77 -10.91 -5.96
N ASP A 61 22.99 -11.66 -7.04
CA ASP A 61 24.05 -11.35 -8.01
C ASP A 61 23.70 -10.09 -8.83
N ASP A 62 22.40 -9.79 -8.93
CA ASP A 62 21.82 -8.61 -9.57
C ASP A 62 21.01 -7.81 -8.53
N LEU A 63 21.09 -6.48 -8.61
CA LEU A 63 20.37 -5.55 -7.76
C LEU A 63 18.85 -5.71 -7.88
N ARG A 64 18.38 -6.02 -9.08
CA ARG A 64 16.96 -6.32 -9.34
C ARG A 64 16.50 -7.55 -8.54
N GLU A 65 17.29 -8.61 -8.52
CA GLU A 65 16.97 -9.82 -7.77
C GLU A 65 16.91 -9.53 -6.28
N LEU A 66 17.88 -8.76 -5.76
CA LEU A 66 17.90 -8.29 -4.38
C LEU A 66 16.65 -7.48 -4.01
N HIS A 67 16.22 -6.55 -4.86
CA HIS A 67 15.01 -5.75 -4.62
C HIS A 67 13.75 -6.60 -4.62
N LEU A 68 13.62 -7.56 -5.55
CA LEU A 68 12.49 -8.49 -5.59
C LEU A 68 12.43 -9.38 -4.34
N ASP A 69 13.57 -9.86 -3.87
CA ASP A 69 13.66 -10.69 -2.66
C ASP A 69 13.37 -9.89 -1.39
N LEU A 70 13.93 -8.68 -1.26
CA LEU A 70 13.59 -7.77 -0.17
C LEU A 70 12.09 -7.45 -0.17
N ALA A 71 11.51 -7.17 -1.34
CA ALA A 71 10.10 -6.88 -1.48
C ALA A 71 9.22 -8.10 -1.13
N ARG A 72 9.68 -9.32 -1.43
CA ARG A 72 9.03 -10.57 -1.04
C ARG A 72 9.06 -10.77 0.47
N ILE A 73 10.22 -10.57 1.11
CA ILE A 73 10.40 -10.71 2.56
C ILE A 73 9.56 -9.66 3.31
N MET A 74 9.57 -8.40 2.88
CA MET A 74 8.76 -7.36 3.52
C MET A 74 7.26 -7.70 3.48
N ARG A 75 6.77 -8.21 2.33
CA ARG A 75 5.38 -8.70 2.23
C ARG A 75 5.12 -9.91 3.11
N SER A 76 6.06 -10.85 3.27
CA SER A 76 5.88 -12.00 4.15
C SER A 76 5.83 -11.58 5.62
N ILE A 77 6.69 -10.66 6.05
CA ILE A 77 6.68 -10.10 7.41
C ILE A 77 5.36 -9.36 7.68
N LEU A 78 4.92 -8.52 6.74
CA LEU A 78 3.63 -7.84 6.85
C LEU A 78 2.47 -8.83 6.91
N SER A 79 2.55 -9.93 6.17
CA SER A 79 1.51 -10.96 6.20
C SER A 79 1.41 -11.63 7.56
N GLU A 80 2.56 -11.99 8.12
CA GLU A 80 2.68 -12.57 9.46
C GLU A 80 2.15 -11.59 10.52
N ARG A 81 2.55 -10.32 10.46
CA ARG A 81 2.16 -9.30 11.45
C ARG A 81 0.68 -8.91 11.38
N SER A 82 0.11 -8.89 10.17
CA SER A 82 -1.29 -8.50 9.93
C SER A 82 -2.28 -9.66 10.02
N GLY A 83 -1.81 -10.90 9.95
CA GLY A 83 -2.64 -12.09 9.83
C GLY A 83 -3.37 -12.21 8.49
N ARG A 84 -3.00 -11.43 7.48
CA ARG A 84 -3.54 -11.48 6.11
C ARG A 84 -2.44 -11.80 5.12
N ASP A 85 -2.73 -12.58 4.08
CA ASP A 85 -1.78 -12.77 3.00
C ASP A 85 -1.65 -11.49 2.15
N MET A 86 -0.46 -10.88 2.20
CA MET A 86 -0.08 -9.68 1.46
C MET A 86 0.94 -9.98 0.35
N SER A 87 1.27 -11.25 0.10
CA SER A 87 2.25 -11.63 -0.94
C SER A 87 1.89 -11.11 -2.34
N SER A 88 0.59 -10.99 -2.62
CA SER A 88 0.03 -10.52 -3.89
C SER A 88 -0.34 -9.04 -3.91
N TRP A 89 -0.15 -8.31 -2.80
CA TRP A 89 -0.56 -6.91 -2.71
C TRP A 89 0.39 -6.01 -3.49
N THR A 90 -0.18 -5.08 -4.25
CA THR A 90 0.56 -4.03 -4.93
C THR A 90 1.02 -2.96 -3.93
N VAL A 91 2.00 -2.14 -4.33
CA VAL A 91 2.42 -0.99 -3.50
C VAL A 91 1.24 -0.04 -3.26
N GLY A 92 0.36 0.12 -4.25
CA GLY A 92 -0.89 0.86 -4.13
C GLY A 92 -1.81 0.30 -3.03
N ASP A 93 -2.01 -1.02 -3.00
CA ASP A 93 -2.84 -1.69 -2.00
C ASP A 93 -2.27 -1.53 -0.57
N ILE A 94 -0.95 -1.64 -0.43
CA ILE A 94 -0.25 -1.46 0.86
C ILE A 94 -0.33 0.01 1.30
N SER A 95 -0.14 0.97 0.39
CA SER A 95 -0.19 2.40 0.68
C SER A 95 -1.57 2.90 1.12
N ALA A 96 -2.63 2.17 0.75
CA ALA A 96 -3.99 2.51 1.15
C ALA A 96 -4.20 2.38 2.68
N HIS A 97 -3.34 1.64 3.38
CA HIS A 97 -3.40 1.49 4.83
C HIS A 97 -2.43 2.45 5.54
N PRO A 98 -2.91 3.37 6.40
CA PRO A 98 -2.07 4.39 7.03
C PRO A 98 -0.86 3.83 7.79
N ALA A 99 -1.05 2.73 8.52
CA ALA A 99 0.01 2.06 9.28
C ALA A 99 1.11 1.43 8.41
N LEU A 100 0.86 1.23 7.11
CA LEU A 100 1.80 0.60 6.17
C LEU A 100 2.43 1.59 5.19
N THR A 101 2.08 2.88 5.29
CA THR A 101 2.58 3.93 4.37
C THR A 101 4.09 3.98 4.29
N SER A 102 4.80 3.76 5.41
CA SER A 102 6.27 3.76 5.42
C SER A 102 6.84 2.61 4.60
N VAL A 103 6.27 1.42 4.77
CA VAL A 103 6.67 0.20 4.03
C VAL A 103 6.31 0.31 2.56
N ALA A 104 5.13 0.85 2.23
CA ALA A 104 4.72 1.08 0.85
C ALA A 104 5.70 2.01 0.12
N ARG A 105 6.18 3.07 0.78
CA ARG A 105 7.19 3.97 0.20
C ARG A 105 8.48 3.22 -0.13
N LEU A 106 8.97 2.44 0.82
CA LEU A 106 10.20 1.67 0.69
C LEU A 106 10.08 0.57 -0.40
N LEU A 107 8.92 -0.08 -0.52
CA LEU A 107 8.63 -0.99 -1.63
C LEU A 107 8.58 -0.27 -2.98
N GLY A 108 8.03 0.95 -3.04
CA GLY A 108 7.98 1.77 -4.26
C GLY A 108 9.37 2.25 -4.70
N GLU A 109 10.26 2.56 -3.75
CA GLU A 109 11.66 2.89 -4.02
C GLU A 109 12.44 1.73 -4.66
N TRP A 110 12.01 0.49 -4.44
CA TRP A 110 12.61 -0.70 -5.05
C TRP A 110 11.92 -1.11 -6.36
N GLU A 111 10.68 -0.69 -6.59
CA GLU A 111 9.94 -1.03 -7.80
C GLU A 111 10.51 -0.30 -9.03
N GLU A 112 10.76 1.02 -8.93
CA GLU A 112 11.28 1.83 -10.04
C GLU A 112 12.68 1.39 -10.55
N PRO A 113 13.68 1.12 -9.68
CA PRO A 113 15.03 0.73 -10.12
C PRO A 113 15.09 -0.72 -10.66
N SER A 114 14.21 -1.61 -10.18
CA SER A 114 14.13 -3.00 -10.64
C SER A 114 13.80 -3.13 -12.13
N PHE A 115 13.22 -2.10 -12.74
CA PHE A 115 12.85 -2.09 -14.16
C PHE A 115 13.73 -1.15 -15.01
N ALA A 116 14.72 -0.47 -14.40
CA ALA A 116 15.63 0.42 -15.12
C ALA A 116 16.75 -0.39 -15.84
N PRO A 117 17.19 0.04 -17.05
CA PRO A 117 18.28 -0.64 -17.77
C PRO A 117 19.64 -0.60 -17.05
N GLU A 118 19.91 0.49 -16.34
CA GLU A 118 21.03 0.67 -15.41
C GLU A 118 20.45 1.32 -14.16
N SER A 119 20.71 0.73 -12.99
CA SER A 119 20.21 1.21 -11.71
C SER A 119 21.37 1.63 -10.83
N ASP A 120 21.41 2.91 -10.46
CA ASP A 120 22.37 3.49 -9.50
C ASP A 120 22.02 3.17 -8.04
N ALA A 121 21.00 2.33 -7.78
CA ALA A 121 20.60 2.01 -6.42
C ALA A 121 21.63 1.10 -5.72
N ASP A 122 21.87 1.41 -4.44
CA ASP A 122 22.84 0.69 -3.61
C ASP A 122 22.15 -0.48 -2.89
N ALA A 123 22.64 -1.70 -3.17
CA ALA A 123 22.18 -2.94 -2.55
C ALA A 123 22.27 -2.90 -1.02
N HIS A 124 23.37 -2.38 -0.48
CA HIS A 124 23.60 -2.30 0.95
C HIS A 124 22.66 -1.28 1.60
N ALA A 125 22.51 -0.11 0.99
CA ALA A 125 21.57 0.91 1.45
C ALA A 125 20.12 0.42 1.43
N SER A 126 19.76 -0.43 0.46
CA SER A 126 18.43 -1.03 0.36
C SER A 126 18.16 -1.99 1.53
N ILE A 127 19.12 -2.87 1.86
CA ILE A 127 19.02 -3.78 3.01
C ILE A 127 18.96 -2.97 4.32
N GLU A 128 19.80 -1.96 4.49
CA GLU A 128 19.83 -1.13 5.69
C GLU A 128 18.51 -0.39 5.90
N SER A 129 17.93 0.15 4.83
CA SER A 129 16.63 0.81 4.86
C SER A 129 15.52 -0.16 5.30
N ALA A 130 15.54 -1.40 4.81
CA ALA A 130 14.59 -2.43 5.22
C ALA A 130 14.73 -2.80 6.70
N VAL A 131 15.96 -3.01 7.17
CA VAL A 131 16.26 -3.32 8.57
C VAL A 131 15.80 -2.19 9.48
N LYS A 132 16.11 -0.94 9.13
CA LYS A 132 15.71 0.25 9.89
C LYS A 132 14.20 0.39 9.99
N GLU A 133 13.46 -0.01 8.97
CA GLU A 133 12.00 -0.02 9.00
C GLU A 133 11.47 -1.07 9.98
N VAL A 134 12.03 -2.29 9.97
CA VAL A 134 11.69 -3.35 10.94
C VAL A 134 12.04 -2.94 12.38
N GLU A 135 13.16 -2.23 12.58
CA GLU A 135 13.56 -1.73 13.90
C GLU A 135 12.62 -0.66 14.49
N ARG A 136 11.82 0.01 13.65
CA ARG A 136 10.87 1.05 14.11
C ARG A 136 9.56 0.49 14.66
N TRP A 137 9.23 -0.78 14.39
CA TRP A 137 7.93 -1.38 14.71
C TRP A 137 7.87 -2.03 16.08
#